data_AF-A0A1K1MA34-F1
#
_entry.id   AF-A0A1K1MA34-F1
#
_cell.length_a   1.000
_cell.length_b   1.000
_cell.length_c   1.000
_cell.angle_alpha   90.00
_cell.angle_beta   90.00
_cell.angle_gamma   90.00
#
_symmetry.space_group_name_H-M   'P 1'
#
loop_
_entity.id
_entity.type
_entity.pdbx_description
1 polymer ?
#
loop_
_entity_poly.entity_id
_entity_poly.type
_entity_poly.pdbx_seq_one_letter_code
_entity_poly.pdbx_strand_id
1 'polypeptide(L)' 'MKTITIKFDGEDYPARLIDVSGKRLISIDRLDVALMTKDSCYVSEEARAIDEGVFLYVPESMIDTDEKTLVQYVKEMAA' A
#
# COMPACT_ATOMS: atom_id res chain seq x y z
N MET A 1 13.39 -8.95 5.89
CA MET A 1 12.29 -7.99 6.10
C MET A 1 10.98 -8.74 6.20
N LYS A 2 9.93 -8.16 6.80
CA LYS A 2 8.65 -8.83 7.01
C LYS A 2 7.65 -8.36 5.94
N THR A 3 7.30 -9.25 5.01
CA THR A 3 6.13 -9.09 4.17
C THR A 3 4.89 -9.20 5.07
N ILE A 4 3.96 -8.27 4.90
CA ILE A 4 2.70 -8.20 5.62
C ILE A 4 1.59 -8.42 4.60
N THR A 5 0.48 -8.98 5.05
CA THR A 5 -0.72 -9.12 4.23
C THR A 5 -1.82 -8.28 4.87
N ILE A 6 -2.41 -7.37 4.10
CA ILE A 6 -3.63 -6.67 4.46
C ILE A 6 -4.79 -7.54 3.97
N LYS A 7 -5.77 -7.79 4.85
CA LYS A 7 -6.99 -8.53 4.50
C LYS A 7 -8.13 -7.54 4.37
N PHE A 8 -8.83 -7.55 3.25
CA PHE A 8 -9.98 -6.69 3.03
C PHE A 8 -10.97 -7.36 2.08
N ASP A 9 -12.26 -7.36 2.44
CA ASP A 9 -13.35 -7.97 1.67
C ASP A 9 -13.09 -9.44 1.25
N GLY A 10 -12.46 -10.22 2.13
CA GLY A 10 -12.11 -11.62 1.88
C GLY A 10 -10.88 -11.85 1.00
N GLU A 11 -10.24 -10.78 0.52
CA GLU A 11 -9.05 -10.81 -0.34
C GLU A 11 -7.78 -10.44 0.45
N ASP A 12 -6.65 -10.95 -0.04
CA ASP A 12 -5.32 -10.72 0.54
C ASP A 12 -4.50 -9.78 -0.36
N TYR A 13 -3.94 -8.74 0.25
CA TYR A 13 -3.14 -7.72 -0.43
C TYR A 13 -1.72 -7.67 0.15
N PRO A 14 -0.68 -7.82 -0.69
CA PRO A 14 0.70 -7.72 -0.23
C PRO A 14 1.01 -6.29 0.24
N ALA A 15 1.72 -6.21 1.35
CA ALA A 15 2.17 -4.96 1.93
C ALA A 15 3.57 -5.12 2.53
N ARG A 16 4.31 -4.03 2.61
CA ARG A 16 5.67 -4.02 3.16
C ARG A 16 5.88 -2.80 4.03
N LEU A 17 6.57 -3.01 5.15
CA LEU A 17 7.17 -1.93 5.91
C LEU A 17 8.54 -1.61 5.31
N ILE A 18 8.74 -0.35 4.94
CA ILE A 18 10.01 0.19 4.45
C ILE A 18 10.46 1.35 5.33
N ASP A 19 11.74 1.66 5.33
CA ASP A 19 12.28 2.83 6.02
C ASP A 19 12.58 3.95 5.02
N VAL A 20 11.66 4.91 4.93
CA VAL A 20 11.79 6.11 4.10
C VAL A 20 11.44 7.30 4.97
N SER A 21 12.46 7.83 5.63
CA SER A 21 12.29 8.87 6.66
C SER A 21 11.37 8.40 7.80
N GLY A 22 11.55 7.14 8.23
CA GLY A 22 10.71 6.46 9.19
C GLY A 22 10.05 5.21 8.60
N LYS A 23 9.55 4.33 9.49
CA LYS A 23 8.83 3.12 9.08
C LYS A 23 7.49 3.51 8.45
N ARG A 24 7.32 3.21 7.17
CA ARG A 24 6.11 3.45 6.39
C ARG A 24 5.58 2.14 5.85
N LEU A 25 4.25 1.96 5.91
CA LEU A 25 3.58 0.83 5.28
C LEU A 25 3.25 1.20 3.84
N ILE A 26 3.61 0.36 2.89
CA ILE A 26 3.19 0.48 1.50
C ILE A 26 2.40 -0.77 1.11
N SER A 27 1.48 -0.63 0.17
CA SER A 27 0.74 -1.75 -0.42
C SER A 27 0.58 -1.53 -1.92
N ILE A 28 -0.21 -2.38 -2.58
CA ILE A 28 -0.35 -2.37 -4.03
C ILE A 28 -1.55 -1.58 -4.50
N ASP A 29 -1.51 -1.02 -5.71
CA ASP A 29 -2.61 -0.23 -6.31
C ASP A 29 -3.95 -0.98 -6.33
N ARG A 30 -3.92 -2.32 -6.40
CA ARG A 30 -5.14 -3.14 -6.33
C ARG A 30 -5.89 -2.96 -5.01
N LEU A 31 -5.17 -2.71 -3.90
CA LEU A 31 -5.79 -2.43 -2.61
C LEU A 31 -6.54 -1.09 -2.69
N ASP A 32 -5.90 -0.01 -3.13
CA ASP A 32 -6.53 1.31 -3.28
C ASP A 32 -7.87 1.23 -4.05
N VAL A 33 -7.87 0.53 -5.18
CA VAL A 33 -9.09 0.31 -5.97
C VAL A 33 -10.17 -0.45 -5.19
N ALA A 34 -9.79 -1.44 -4.37
CA ALA A 34 -10.73 -2.21 -3.57
C ALA A 34 -11.32 -1.40 -2.39
N LEU A 35 -10.58 -0.40 -1.89
CA LEU A 35 -11.03 0.46 -0.79
C LEU A 35 -12.03 1.54 -1.26
N MET A 36 -12.14 1.76 -2.58
CA MET A 36 -12.89 2.87 -3.17
C MET A 36 -14.12 2.42 -3.95
N THR A 37 -15.20 3.20 -3.86
CA THR A 37 -16.36 3.13 -4.77
C THR A 37 -16.03 3.79 -6.10
N LYS A 38 -16.88 3.57 -7.11
CA LYS A 38 -16.76 4.23 -8.43
C LYS A 38 -16.86 5.76 -8.37
N ASP A 39 -17.46 6.29 -7.31
CA ASP A 39 -17.63 7.72 -7.08
C ASP A 39 -16.50 8.31 -6.20
N SER A 40 -15.37 7.60 -6.10
CA SER A 40 -14.18 8.03 -5.32
C SER A 40 -14.47 8.27 -3.83
N CYS A 41 -15.39 7.50 -3.25
CA CYS A 41 -15.64 7.45 -1.81
C CYS A 41 -15.14 6.13 -1.24
N TYR A 42 -14.80 6.07 0.05
CA TYR A 42 -14.49 4.78 0.68
C TYR A 42 -15.72 3.85 0.68
N VAL A 43 -15.50 2.56 0.44
CA VAL A 43 -16.57 1.55 0.50
C VAL A 43 -17.05 1.27 1.93
N SER A 44 -16.21 1.56 2.94
CA SER A 44 -16.52 1.42 4.36
C SER A 44 -15.57 2.24 5.24
N GLU A 45 -15.90 2.37 6.53
CA GLU A 45 -15.02 2.98 7.52
C GLU A 45 -13.74 2.16 7.77
N GLU A 46 -13.84 0.83 7.65
CA GLU A 46 -12.67 -0.05 7.67
C GLU A 46 -11.75 0.26 6.48
N ALA A 47 -12.32 0.47 5.28
CA ALA A 47 -11.54 0.80 4.10
C ALA A 47 -10.77 2.11 4.29
N ARG A 48 -11.44 3.13 4.84
CA ARG A 48 -10.81 4.38 5.23
C ARG A 48 -9.68 4.19 6.25
N ALA A 49 -9.90 3.40 7.29
CA ALA A 49 -8.89 3.15 8.32
C ALA A 49 -7.67 2.39 7.76
N ILE A 50 -7.86 1.50 6.79
CA ILE A 50 -6.77 0.84 6.07
C ILE A 50 -5.99 1.86 5.25
N ASP A 51 -6.69 2.68 4.45
CA ASP A 51 -6.07 3.68 3.58
C ASP A 51 -5.23 4.68 4.37
N GLU A 52 -5.79 5.24 5.45
CA GLU A 52 -5.09 6.18 6.34
C GLU A 52 -3.81 5.56 6.98
N GLY A 53 -3.72 4.22 7.03
CA GLY A 53 -2.55 3.49 7.51
C GLY A 53 -1.51 3.18 6.43
N VAL A 54 -1.86 3.30 5.15
CA VAL A 54 -0.98 3.07 4.01
C VAL A 54 -0.36 4.40 3.58
N PHE A 55 0.96 4.43 3.50
CA PHE A 55 1.71 5.63 3.09
C PHE A 55 1.65 5.85 1.57
N LEU A 56 1.74 4.78 0.79
CA LEU A 56 1.75 4.83 -0.66
C LEU A 56 1.31 3.49 -1.25
N TYR A 57 0.56 3.56 -2.35
CA TYR A 57 0.28 2.43 -3.21
C TYR A 57 1.26 2.38 -4.38
N VAL A 58 1.74 1.17 -4.69
CA VAL A 58 2.70 0.94 -5.77
C VAL A 58 2.21 -0.17 -6.70
N PRO A 59 2.73 -0.27 -7.93
CA PRO A 59 2.42 -1.40 -8.80
C PRO A 59 2.75 -2.74 -8.13
N GLU A 60 1.95 -3.78 -8.39
CA GLU A 60 2.15 -5.11 -7.78
C GLU A 60 3.54 -5.69 -8.09
N SER A 61 4.08 -5.41 -9.28
CA SER A 61 5.45 -5.79 -9.64
C SER A 61 6.54 -5.13 -8.79
N MET A 62 6.27 -3.97 -8.18
CA MET A 62 7.23 -3.24 -7.36
C MET A 62 7.31 -3.77 -5.94
N ILE A 63 6.20 -4.29 -5.38
CA ILE A 63 6.15 -4.74 -3.98
C ILE A 63 7.17 -5.86 -3.69
N ASP A 64 7.49 -6.68 -4.69
CA ASP A 64 8.41 -7.83 -4.56
C ASP A 64 9.86 -7.51 -4.96
N THR A 65 10.15 -6.28 -5.40
CA THR A 65 11.51 -5.86 -5.74
C THR A 65 12.41 -5.78 -4.51
N ASP A 66 13.73 -5.68 -4.72
CA ASP A 66 14.65 -5.45 -3.63
C ASP A 66 14.37 -4.11 -2.92
N GLU A 67 14.71 -4.05 -1.64
CA GLU A 67 14.40 -2.89 -0.79
C GLU A 67 14.96 -1.58 -1.34
N LYS A 68 16.16 -1.59 -1.91
CA LYS A 68 16.80 -0.36 -2.39
C LYS A 68 16.02 0.20 -3.58
N THR A 69 15.62 -0.66 -4.52
CA THR A 69 14.80 -0.30 -5.69
C THR A 69 13.44 0.23 -5.25
N LEU A 70 12.76 -0.49 -4.34
CA LEU A 70 11.46 -0.10 -3.81
C LEU A 70 11.50 1.24 -3.06
N VAL A 71 12.49 1.45 -2.19
CA VAL A 71 12.69 2.70 -1.46
C VAL A 71 12.98 3.86 -2.41
N GLN A 72 13.80 3.64 -3.44
CA GLN A 72 14.11 4.67 -4.42
C GLN A 72 12.84 5.09 -5.18
N TYR A 73 12.05 4.11 -5.65
CA TYR A 73 10.77 4.37 -6.31
C TYR A 73 9.81 5.19 -5.41
N VAL A 74 9.67 4.80 -4.14
CA VAL A 74 8.80 5.52 -3.19
C VAL A 74 9.28 6.95 -2.98
N LYS A 75 10.59 7.20 -2.90
CA LYS A 75 11.14 8.56 -2.77
C LYS A 75 10.85 9.43 -3.98
N GLU A 76 10.86 8.88 -5.19
CA GLU A 76 10.57 9.61 -6.42
C GLU A 76 9.08 9.93 -6.55
N MET A 77 8.20 9.06 -6.06
CA MET A 77 6.75 9.25 -6.09
C MET A 77 6.23 10.18 -4.98
N ALA A 78 6.94 10.26 -3.85
CA ALA A 78 6.56 11.08 -2.70
C ALA A 78 7.23 12.47 -2.66
N ALA A 79 8.07 12.80 -3.64
CA ALA A 79 8.75 14.09 -3.80
C ALA A 79 7.91 15.07 -4.63
#